data_AF-R7M0L5-F1
#
_entry.id   AF-R7M0L5-F1
#
_cell.length_a   1.000
_cell.length_b   1.000
_cell.length_c   1.000
_cell.angle_alpha   90.00
_cell.angle_beta   90.00
_cell.angle_gamma   90.00
#
_symmetry.space_group_name_H-M   'P 1'
#
loop_
_entity.id
_entity.type
_entity.pdbx_description
1 polymer ?
#
loop_
_entity_poly.entity_id
_entity_poly.type
_entity_poly.pdbx_seq_one_letter_code
_entity_poly.pdbx_strand_id
1 'polypeptide(L)' 'MEFAALGEESGHLPALLTEAAHLLDQDFQNRLKQAKTLLEPVLLLVLAGGCTAMLVLLLSPLFALLQGLPLVP' A
#
# COMPACT_ATOMS: atom_id res chain seq x y z
N MET A 1 -11.81 -10.06 28.89
CA MET A 1 -11.64 -10.66 30.23
C MET A 1 -12.66 -11.77 30.50
N GLU A 2 -13.91 -11.67 29.99
CA GLU A 2 -14.97 -12.68 30.20
C GLU A 2 -14.59 -14.12 29.82
N PHE A 3 -13.91 -14.32 28.69
CA PHE A 3 -13.49 -15.65 28.21
C PHE A 3 -12.45 -16.34 29.09
N ALA A 4 -11.60 -15.58 29.79
CA ALA A 4 -10.57 -16.14 30.65
C ALA A 4 -11.17 -16.68 31.95
N ALA A 5 -12.13 -15.95 32.55
CA ALA A 5 -12.80 -16.37 33.77
C ALA A 5 -13.73 -17.59 33.54
N LEU A 6 -14.41 -17.67 32.40
CA LEU A 6 -15.30 -18.79 32.03
C LEU A 6 -14.54 -20.06 31.58
N GLY A 7 -13.33 -19.91 31.03
CA GLY A 7 -12.51 -21.04 30.56
C GLY A 7 -11.77 -21.78 31.68
N GLU A 8 -11.49 -21.11 32.79
CA GLU A 8 -10.77 -21.68 33.94
C GLU A 8 -11.67 -22.58 34.79
N GLU A 9 -12.95 -22.21 34.96
CA GLU A 9 -13.95 -22.99 35.71
C GLU A 9 -14.47 -24.22 34.92
N SER A 10 -14.32 -24.22 33.58
CA SER A 10 -14.79 -25.28 32.68
C SER A 10 -13.69 -26.18 32.12
N GLY A 11 -12.41 -25.86 32.33
CA GLY A 11 -11.27 -26.58 31.75
C GLY A 11 -11.01 -26.34 30.25
N HIS A 12 -11.71 -25.37 29.63
CA HIS A 12 -11.66 -25.09 28.19
C HIS A 12 -10.82 -23.86 27.81
N LEU A 13 -10.14 -23.23 28.77
CA LEU A 13 -9.24 -22.09 28.56
C LEU A 13 -8.26 -22.25 27.37
N PRO A 14 -7.61 -23.42 27.15
CA PRO A 14 -6.70 -23.60 26.03
C PRO A 14 -7.39 -23.50 24.66
N ALA A 15 -8.63 -23.99 24.56
CA ALA A 15 -9.42 -23.92 23.34
C ALA A 15 -9.84 -22.47 23.03
N LEU A 16 -10.23 -21.70 24.05
CA LEU A 16 -10.60 -20.29 23.88
C LEU A 16 -9.40 -19.42 23.47
N LEU A 17 -8.20 -19.69 24.00
CA LEU A 17 -6.97 -19.01 23.60
C LEU A 17 -6.59 -19.33 22.15
N THR A 18 -6.83 -20.56 21.70
CA THR A 18 -6.57 -20.99 20.31
C THR A 18 -7.50 -20.29 19.33
N GLU A 19 -8.80 -20.19 19.67
CA GLU A 19 -9.78 -19.46 18.87
C GLU A 19 -9.43 -17.96 18.80
N ALA A 20 -9.06 -17.35 19.92
CA ALA A 20 -8.62 -15.94 19.96
C ALA A 20 -7.37 -15.69 19.10
N ALA A 21 -6.41 -16.62 19.10
CA ALA A 21 -5.23 -16.55 18.24
C ALA A 21 -5.60 -16.63 16.75
N HIS A 22 -6.54 -17.50 16.38
CA HIS A 22 -7.05 -17.61 15.00
C HIS A 22 -7.78 -16.34 14.54
N LEU A 23 -8.60 -15.75 15.42
CA LEU A 23 -9.29 -14.48 15.11
C LEU A 23 -8.29 -13.34 14.88
N LEU A 24 -7.25 -13.26 15.72
CA LEU A 24 -6.22 -12.24 15.58
C LEU A 24 -5.42 -12.40 14.28
N ASP A 25 -5.08 -13.64 13.90
CA ASP A 25 -4.39 -13.90 12.63
C ASP A 25 -5.27 -13.55 11.43
N GLN A 26 -6.57 -13.90 11.45
CA GLN A 26 -7.50 -13.50 10.39
C GLN A 26 -7.63 -11.97 10.27
N ASP A 27 -7.75 -11.26 11.38
CA ASP A 27 -7.80 -9.80 11.40
C ASP A 27 -6.50 -9.19 10.89
N PHE A 28 -5.36 -9.74 11.27
CA PHE A 28 -4.06 -9.31 10.78
C PHE A 28 -3.92 -9.51 9.27
N GLN A 29 -4.32 -10.68 8.76
CA GLN A 29 -4.31 -10.97 7.33
C GLN A 29 -5.26 -10.05 6.54
N ASN A 30 -6.45 -9.75 7.09
CA ASN A 30 -7.37 -8.80 6.46
C ASN A 30 -6.81 -7.38 6.43
N ARG A 31 -6.16 -6.93 7.52
CA ARG A 31 -5.47 -5.63 7.56
C ARG A 31 -4.32 -5.59 6.56
N LEU A 32 -3.54 -6.65 6.44
CA LEU A 32 -2.47 -6.76 5.45
C LEU A 32 -3.01 -6.71 4.01
N LYS A 33 -4.12 -7.41 3.73
CA LYS A 33 -4.78 -7.34 2.42
C LYS A 33 -5.21 -5.91 2.09
N GLN A 34 -5.89 -5.25 3.01
CA GLN A 34 -6.33 -3.86 2.83
C GLN A 34 -5.15 -2.90 2.65
N ALA A 35 -4.08 -3.07 3.44
CA ALA A 35 -2.85 -2.30 3.30
C ALA A 35 -2.21 -2.50 1.93
N LYS A 36 -2.15 -3.74 1.42
CA LYS A 36 -1.63 -4.04 0.07
C LYS A 36 -2.48 -3.43 -1.03
N THR A 37 -3.81 -3.45 -0.92
CA THR A 37 -4.73 -2.86 -1.90
C THR A 37 -4.47 -1.37 -2.14
N LEU A 38 -4.01 -0.64 -1.11
CA LEU A 38 -3.65 0.77 -1.23
C LEU A 38 -2.17 1.00 -1.58
N LEU A 39 -1.29 0.09 -1.15
CA LEU A 39 0.14 0.19 -1.45
C LEU A 39 0.42 0.14 -2.97
N GLU A 40 -0.28 -0.74 -3.68
CA GLU A 40 -0.12 -0.93 -5.13
C GLU A 40 -0.40 0.36 -5.94
N PRO A 41 -1.55 1.04 -5.82
CA PRO A 41 -1.80 2.27 -6.56
C PRO A 41 -0.86 3.42 -6.16
N VAL A 42 -0.44 3.49 -4.90
CA VAL A 42 0.53 4.51 -4.44
C VAL A 42 1.88 4.35 -5.14
N LEU A 43 2.38 3.12 -5.25
CA LEU A 43 3.63 2.85 -5.96
C LEU A 43 3.55 3.28 -7.43
N LEU A 44 2.43 2.98 -8.11
CA LEU A 44 2.21 3.41 -9.48
C LEU A 44 2.13 4.93 -9.63
N LEU A 45 1.48 5.64 -8.70
CA LEU A 45 1.41 7.11 -8.72
C LEU A 45 2.81 7.74 -8.56
N VAL A 46 3.64 7.20 -7.68
CA VAL A 46 5.02 7.68 -7.48
C VAL A 46 5.86 7.43 -8.73
N LEU A 47 5.77 6.23 -9.33
CA LEU A 47 6.48 5.90 -10.57
C LEU A 47 6.01 6.76 -11.74
N ALA A 48 4.70 6.90 -11.93
CA ALA A 48 4.12 7.71 -13.01
C ALA A 48 4.48 9.20 -12.84
N GLY A 49 4.40 9.73 -11.62
CA GLY A 49 4.81 11.09 -11.31
C GLY A 49 6.30 11.31 -11.57
N GLY A 50 7.15 10.40 -11.11
CA GLY A 50 8.61 10.46 -11.35
C GLY A 50 8.96 10.40 -12.84
N CYS A 51 8.38 9.45 -13.58
CA CYS A 51 8.59 9.35 -15.03
C CYS A 51 8.08 10.59 -15.77
N THR A 52 6.92 11.13 -15.41
CA THR A 52 6.36 12.33 -16.03
C THR A 52 7.25 13.54 -15.76
N ALA A 53 7.70 13.72 -14.53
CA ALA A 53 8.62 14.80 -14.18
C ALA A 53 9.94 14.69 -14.97
N MET A 54 10.50 13.48 -15.07
CA MET A 54 11.71 13.22 -15.86
C MET A 54 11.49 13.54 -17.34
N LEU A 55 10.35 13.14 -17.93
CA LEU A 55 10.01 13.47 -19.31
C LEU A 55 9.92 14.98 -19.53
N VAL A 56 9.25 15.72 -18.65
CA VAL A 56 9.11 17.18 -18.76
C VAL A 56 10.48 17.87 -18.68
N LEU A 57 11.36 17.41 -17.77
CA LEU A 57 12.72 17.95 -17.65
C LEU A 57 13.54 17.76 -18.93
N LEU A 58 13.38 16.62 -19.61
CA LEU A 58 14.10 16.32 -20.84
C LEU A 58 13.48 17.01 -22.06
N LEU A 59 12.15 17.10 -22.13
CA LEU A 59 11.41 17.69 -23.24
C LEU A 59 11.44 19.23 -23.23
N SER A 60 11.42 19.86 -22.05
CA SER A 60 11.47 21.33 -21.91
C SER A 60 12.62 22.00 -22.70
N PRO A 61 13.90 21.59 -22.54
CA PRO A 61 14.99 22.18 -23.33
C PRO A 61 14.91 21.81 -24.81
N LEU A 62 14.42 20.62 -25.16
CA LEU A 62 14.19 20.25 -26.56
C LEU A 62 13.20 21.20 -27.23
N PHE A 63 12.07 21.49 -26.56
CA PHE A 63 11.12 22.47 -27.06
C PHE A 63 11.75 23.84 -27.17
N ALA A 64 12.50 24.31 -26.17
CA ALA A 64 13.19 25.60 -26.22
C ALA A 64 14.13 25.74 -27.44
N LEU A 65 14.82 24.66 -27.82
CA LEU A 65 15.67 24.64 -29.01
C LEU A 65 14.88 24.71 -30.32
N LEU A 66 13.73 24.04 -30.40
CA LEU A 66 12.88 24.04 -31.60
C LEU A 66 12.27 25.41 -31.90
N GLN A 67 11.83 26.16 -30.88
CA GLN A 67 11.32 27.54 -31.03
C GLN A 67 12.42 28.56 -31.35
N GLY A 68 13.65 28.29 -30.90
CA GLY A 68 14.82 29.13 -31.19
C GLY A 68 15.38 28.96 -32.60
N LEU A 69 14.91 27.97 -33.36
CA LEU A 69 15.28 27.81 -34.76
C LEU A 69 14.53 28.86 -35.59
N PRO A 70 15.21 29.88 -36.15
CA PRO A 70 14.57 30.73 -37.15
C PRO A 70 14.10 29.79 -38.27
N LEU A 71 12.79 29.80 -38.54
CA LEU A 71 12.20 29.04 -39.63
C LEU A 71 13.12 29.17 -40.85
N VAL A 72 13.64 28.03 -41.30
CA VAL A 72 14.29 27.92 -42.62
C VAL A 72 13.37 28.62 -43.61
N PRO A 73 13.90 29.46 -44.53
CA PRO A 73 13.07 30.21 -45.48
C PRO A 73 12.07 29.33 -46.22
#